data_AF-A0A388NLX9-F1
#
_entry.id   AF-A0A388NLX9-F1
#
_cell.length_a   1.000
_cell.length_b   1.000
_cell.length_c   1.000
_cell.angle_alpha   90.00
_cell.angle_beta   90.00
_cell.angle_gamma   90.00
#
_symmetry.space_group_name_H-M   'P 1'
#
loop_
_entity.id
_entity.type
_entity.pdbx_description
1 polymer ?
#
loop_
_entity_poly.entity_id
_entity_poly.type
_entity_poly.pdbx_seq_one_letter_code
_entity_poly.pdbx_strand_id
1 'polypeptide(L)'
;MSSTLPAQLNLREQMHAALTAAQRTLVREIATLGTESGVGLYIVGGFVRDLLLGGAVREVDLVVEATRLDLRRRFSRDWAGA
;
A
#
# COMPACT_ATOMS: atom_id res chain seq x y z
N MET A 1 18.76 19.04 -16.42
CA MET A 1 18.29 19.69 -15.18
C MET A 1 17.31 18.73 -14.52
N SER A 2 17.67 18.13 -13.38
CA SER A 2 16.76 17.22 -12.64
C SER A 2 15.52 17.99 -12.22
N SER A 3 14.37 17.64 -12.82
CA SER A 3 13.06 18.14 -12.37
C SER A 3 12.65 17.34 -11.14
N THR A 4 13.17 17.71 -9.98
CA THR A 4 12.66 17.23 -8.70
C THR A 4 11.30 17.90 -8.49
N LEU A 5 10.22 17.25 -8.93
CA LEU A 5 8.89 17.65 -8.51
C LEU A 5 8.86 17.61 -6.97
N PRO A 6 8.20 18.57 -6.28
CA PRO A 6 8.06 18.59 -4.82
C PRO A 6 7.33 17.37 -4.22
N ALA A 7 7.07 16.33 -5.02
CA ALA A 7 6.17 15.21 -4.74
C ALA A 7 6.87 13.89 -4.34
N GLN A 8 8.20 13.81 -4.27
CA GLN A 8 8.88 12.60 -3.78
C GLN A 8 9.32 12.75 -2.33
N LEU A 9 8.37 12.96 -1.44
CA LEU A 9 8.60 12.81 0.00
C LEU A 9 8.84 11.33 0.31
N ASN A 10 9.97 11.01 0.93
CA ASN A 10 10.23 9.66 1.42
C ASN A 10 9.54 9.49 2.80
N LEU A 11 8.34 8.93 2.79
CA LEU A 11 7.52 8.70 3.99
C LEU A 11 7.74 7.31 4.62
N ARG A 12 8.80 6.58 4.25
CA ARG A 12 9.01 5.19 4.66
C ARG A 12 8.95 5.03 6.18
N GLU A 13 9.77 5.78 6.91
CA GLU A 13 9.86 5.64 8.37
C GLU A 13 8.57 6.01 9.07
N GLN A 14 7.91 7.07 8.60
CA GLN A 14 6.60 7.49 9.14
C GLN A 14 5.54 6.41 8.90
N MET A 15 5.49 5.84 7.69
CA MET A 15 4.57 4.77 7.35
C MET A 15 4.84 3.52 8.20
N HIS A 16 6.12 3.16 8.38
CA HIS A 16 6.52 2.05 9.22
C HIS A 16 6.11 2.25 10.68
N ALA A 17 6.26 3.46 11.22
CA ALA A 17 5.85 3.80 12.58
C ALA A 17 4.32 3.79 12.76
N ALA A 18 3.57 4.21 11.73
CA ALA A 18 2.11 4.27 11.78
C ALA A 18 1.41 2.90 11.66
N LEU A 19 2.06 1.92 11.02
CA LEU A 19 1.53 0.57 10.86
C LEU A 19 1.91 -0.31 12.05
N THR A 20 0.97 -1.15 12.50
CA THR A 20 1.31 -2.25 13.42
C THR A 20 2.19 -3.30 12.74
N ALA A 21 2.85 -4.17 13.51
CA ALA A 21 3.67 -5.24 12.95
C ALA A 21 2.88 -6.15 12.00
N ALA A 22 1.66 -6.53 12.39
CA ALA A 22 0.77 -7.36 11.57
C ALA A 22 0.40 -6.66 10.26
N GLN A 23 0.02 -5.39 10.31
CA GLN A 23 -0.29 -4.61 9.11
C GLN A 23 0.93 -4.43 8.19
N ARG A 24 2.13 -4.25 8.75
CA ARG A 24 3.37 -4.18 7.94
C ARG A 24 3.65 -5.48 7.19
N THR A 25 3.48 -6.62 7.85
CA THR A 25 3.63 -7.94 7.22
C THR A 25 2.61 -8.10 6.10
N LEU A 26 1.34 -7.83 6.40
CA LEU A 26 0.24 -7.91 5.43
C LEU A 26 0.47 -7.05 4.19
N VAL A 27 0.77 -5.76 4.38
CA VAL A 27 1.04 -4.83 3.28
C VAL A 27 2.23 -5.30 2.44
N ARG A 28 3.25 -5.87 3.08
CA ARG A 28 4.42 -6.41 2.37
C ARG A 28 4.07 -7.63 1.53
N GLU A 29 3.29 -8.56 2.06
CA GLU A 29 2.83 -9.75 1.33
C GLU A 29 2.00 -9.36 0.11
N ILE A 30 1.05 -8.44 0.30
CA ILE A 30 0.22 -7.91 -0.80
C ILE A 30 1.10 -7.19 -1.84
N ALA A 31 2.04 -6.35 -1.40
CA ALA A 31 2.97 -5.64 -2.29
C ALA A 31 3.86 -6.60 -3.11
N THR A 32 4.35 -7.67 -2.49
CA THR A 32 5.11 -8.72 -3.17
C THR A 32 4.25 -9.38 -4.25
N LEU A 33 3.02 -9.81 -3.91
CA LEU A 33 2.09 -10.42 -4.87
C LEU A 33 1.77 -9.49 -6.05
N GLY A 34 1.55 -8.20 -5.77
CA GLY A 34 1.31 -7.19 -6.81
C GLY A 34 2.53 -7.00 -7.73
N THR A 35 3.72 -6.94 -7.14
CA THR A 35 4.99 -6.81 -7.88
C THR A 35 5.21 -8.02 -8.80
N GLU A 36 5.04 -9.23 -8.27
CA GLU A 36 5.15 -10.49 -9.04
C GLU A 36 4.10 -10.58 -10.15
N SER A 37 2.94 -9.96 -9.95
CA SER A 37 1.85 -9.91 -10.93
C SER A 37 1.99 -8.74 -11.91
N GLY A 38 3.03 -7.91 -11.80
CA GLY A 38 3.24 -6.76 -12.68
C GLY A 38 2.21 -5.63 -12.51
N VAL A 39 1.56 -5.53 -11.34
CA VAL A 39 0.54 -4.52 -11.06
C VAL A 39 1.03 -3.53 -9.99
N GLY A 40 0.64 -2.27 -10.15
CA GLY A 40 0.93 -1.22 -9.16
C GLY A 40 -0.02 -1.29 -7.97
N LEU A 41 0.51 -1.16 -6.75
CA LEU A 41 -0.27 -1.08 -5.51
C LEU A 41 0.00 0.25 -4.81
N TYR A 42 -1.07 0.90 -4.38
CA TYR A 42 -1.02 2.22 -3.76
C TYR A 42 -1.85 2.25 -2.50
N ILE A 43 -1.26 2.70 -1.39
CA ILE A 43 -2.04 3.10 -0.22
C ILE A 43 -2.60 4.50 -0.49
N VAL A 44 -3.92 4.66 -0.32
CA VAL A 44 -4.63 5.90 -0.64
C VAL A 44 -5.53 6.36 0.52
N GLY A 45 -6.26 7.44 0.31
CA GLY A 45 -7.37 7.83 1.18
C GLY A 45 -6.92 8.34 2.55
N GLY A 46 -7.71 7.99 3.58
CA GLY A 46 -7.56 8.50 4.94
C GLY A 46 -6.19 8.19 5.55
N PHE A 47 -5.63 7.03 5.23
CA PHE A 47 -4.29 6.64 5.67
C PHE A 47 -3.24 7.69 5.31
N VAL A 48 -3.22 8.14 4.05
CA VAL A 48 -2.20 9.08 3.55
C VAL A 48 -2.34 10.44 4.22
N ARG A 49 -3.58 10.92 4.35
CA ARG A 49 -3.87 12.18 5.06
C ARG A 49 -3.40 12.10 6.50
N ASP A 50 -3.81 11.06 7.22
CA ASP A 50 -3.53 10.94 8.64
C ASP A 50 -2.04 10.74 8.89
N LEU A 51 -1.34 10.00 8.03
CA LEU A 51 0.13 9.87 8.05
C LEU A 51 0.83 11.23 7.90
N LEU A 52 0.42 12.03 6.92
CA LEU A 52 1.02 13.35 6.64
C LEU A 52 0.74 14.38 7.75
N LEU A 53 -0.40 14.25 8.44
CA LEU A 53 -0.77 15.11 9.56
C LEU A 53 -0.25 14.61 10.93
N GLY A 54 0.44 13.47 10.97
CA GLY A 54 0.92 12.86 12.23
C GLY A 54 -0.21 12.30 13.11
N GLY A 55 -1.37 12.00 12.52
CA GLY A 55 -2.53 11.42 13.19
C GLY A 55 -2.45 9.90 13.35
N ALA A 56 -3.34 9.35 14.16
CA ALA A 56 -3.46 7.90 14.33
C ALA A 56 -4.07 7.25 13.08
N VAL A 57 -3.32 6.32 12.48
CA VAL A 57 -3.77 5.52 11.35
C VAL A 57 -4.57 4.32 11.88
N ARG A 58 -5.76 4.09 11.33
CA ARG A 58 -6.68 3.02 11.77
C ARG A 58 -6.89 1.93 10.71
N GLU A 59 -7.03 2.34 9.45
CA GLU A 59 -7.37 1.46 8.33
C GLU A 59 -6.42 1.72 7.16
N VAL A 60 -6.12 0.68 6.39
CA VAL A 60 -5.23 0.74 5.22
C VAL A 60 -6.05 0.44 3.97
N ASP A 61 -6.31 1.46 3.16
CA ASP A 61 -6.97 1.31 1.87
C ASP A 61 -5.95 1.11 0.76
N LEU A 62 -6.07 0.00 0.02
CA LEU A 62 -5.22 -0.31 -1.12
C LEU A 62 -6.00 -0.18 -2.43
N VAL A 63 -5.44 0.60 -3.36
CA VAL A 63 -5.87 0.63 -4.76
C VAL A 63 -4.86 -0.13 -5.58
N VAL A 64 -5.36 -0.92 -6.53
CA VAL A 64 -4.52 -1.64 -7.47
C VAL A 64 -4.71 -1.07 -8.86
N GLU A 65 -3.61 -0.72 -9.50
CA GLU A 65 -3.58 -0.31 -10.89
C GLU A 65 -3.46 -1.54 -11.79
N ALA A 66 -4.61 -2.08 -12.16
CA ALA A 66 -4.71 -3.28 -12.98
C ALA A 66 -6.00 -3.31 -13.77
N THR A 67 -6.05 -4.15 -14.81
CA THR A 67 -7.32 -4.47 -15.46
C THR A 67 -8.15 -5.41 -14.59
N ARG A 68 -9.48 -5.26 -14.66
CA ARG A 68 -10.45 -5.73 -13.64
C ARG A 68 -10.47 -7.25 -13.37
N LEU A 69 -9.87 -8.07 -14.23
CA LEU A 69 -9.96 -9.55 -14.17
C LEU A 69 -8.80 -10.25 -13.46
N ASP A 70 -7.61 -9.65 -13.40
CA ASP A 70 -6.39 -10.38 -13.02
C ASP A 70 -6.22 -10.56 -11.51
N LEU A 71 -6.54 -9.53 -10.73
CA LEU A 71 -6.35 -9.57 -9.27
C LEU A 71 -7.39 -10.37 -8.53
N ARG A 72 -8.68 -10.26 -8.86
CA ARG A 72 -9.74 -10.91 -8.09
C ARG A 72 -9.53 -12.42 -8.01
N ARG A 73 -9.15 -13.07 -9.13
CA ARG A 73 -8.94 -14.53 -9.17
C ARG A 73 -7.69 -14.96 -8.43
N ARG A 74 -6.65 -14.12 -8.40
CA ARG A 74 -5.38 -14.42 -7.75
C ARG A 74 -5.46 -14.18 -6.25
N PHE A 75 -6.01 -13.05 -5.82
CA PHE A 75 -6.29 -12.78 -4.41
C PHE A 75 -7.24 -13.83 -3.84
N SER A 76 -8.36 -14.19 -4.50
CA SER A 76 -9.29 -15.17 -3.92
C SER A 76 -8.73 -16.60 -3.78
N ARG A 77 -7.64 -16.93 -4.49
CA ARG A 77 -7.00 -18.26 -4.41
C ARG A 77 -5.88 -18.29 -3.37
N ASP A 78 -5.11 -17.22 -3.27
CA ASP A 78 -3.90 -17.16 -2.43
C ASP A 78 -4.16 -16.44 -1.09
N TRP A 79 -5.25 -15.67 -0.98
CA TRP A 79 -5.64 -14.91 0.20
C TRP A 79 -6.81 -15.58 0.94
N ALA A 80 -6.49 -16.45 1.90
CA ALA A 80 -7.50 -17.12 2.73
C ALA A 80 -8.03 -16.28 3.90
N GLY A 81 -7.47 -15.08 4.16
CA GLY A 81 -7.90 -14.15 5.20
C GLY A 81 -8.05 -14.80 6.59
N ALA A 82 -7.00 -14.72 7.42
CA ALA A 82 -7.11 -15.10 8.82
C ALA A 82 -7.96 -14.10 9.62
#